data_AF-A0A8J3EJI7-F1
#
_entry.id   AF-A0A8J3EJI7-F1
#
_cell.length_a   1.000
_cell.length_b   1.000
_cell.length_c   1.000
_cell.angle_alpha   90.00
_cell.angle_beta   90.00
_cell.angle_gamma   90.00
#
_symmetry.space_group_name_H-M   'P 1'
#
loop_
_entity.id
_entity.type
_entity.pdbx_description
1 polymer ?
#
loop_
_entity_poly.entity_id
_entity_poly.type
_entity_poly.pdbx_seq_one_letter_code
_entity_poly.pdbx_strand_id
1 'polypeptide(L)'
;MKGFVRKNIQYASPSPKIEQGTAHSVASHLHSYTVNIPFECVTEIKKFLSMPVMPEVNTREEFDFSVKKTLPEGFPEKDQLLTSDLSQFHQESSQFYNELPYGELISSKIIEWDEAIDREPIPDESPHHEGMFTKVEEKMVLDIVLKVLQNQQIRVSSATNDKKCKPCKPWEHHHDDDYDEEED
;
A
#
# COMPACT_ATOMS: atom_id res chain seq x y z
N MET A 1 0.80 -6.72 -2.14
CA MET A 1 2.20 -7.20 -2.18
C MET A 1 2.49 -7.76 -3.55
N LYS A 2 3.56 -7.29 -4.20
CA LYS A 2 4.03 -7.81 -5.48
C LYS A 2 5.54 -8.00 -5.42
N GLY A 3 6.05 -9.02 -6.09
CA GLY A 3 7.48 -9.32 -6.11
C GLY A 3 7.80 -10.49 -7.04
N PHE A 4 9.01 -11.00 -6.93
CA PHE A 4 9.41 -12.22 -7.64
C PHE A 4 10.37 -13.04 -6.80
N VAL A 5 10.39 -14.34 -7.04
CA VAL A 5 11.42 -15.26 -6.56
C VAL A 5 12.37 -15.54 -7.72
N ARG A 6 13.66 -15.23 -7.53
CA ARG A 6 14.68 -15.56 -8.52
C ARG A 6 15.11 -17.01 -8.32
N LYS A 7 14.76 -17.86 -9.27
CA LYS A 7 15.14 -19.27 -9.30
C LYS A 7 16.33 -19.47 -10.23
N ASN A 8 17.27 -20.31 -9.79
CA ASN A 8 18.38 -20.79 -10.59
C ASN A 8 18.21 -22.31 -10.74
N ILE A 9 17.58 -22.73 -11.84
CA ILE A 9 17.30 -24.13 -12.14
C ILE A 9 18.52 -24.72 -12.82
N GLN A 10 19.06 -25.80 -12.26
CA GLN A 10 20.20 -26.52 -12.84
C GLN A 10 19.84 -27.98 -13.01
N TYR A 11 20.16 -28.53 -14.18
CA TYR A 11 19.93 -29.94 -14.47
C TYR A 11 21.04 -30.49 -15.37
N ALA A 12 21.30 -31.78 -15.21
CA ALA A 12 22.23 -32.52 -16.03
C ALA A 12 21.47 -33.24 -17.15
N SER A 13 22.00 -33.20 -18.38
CA SER A 13 21.48 -33.95 -19.53
C SER A 13 22.52 -34.97 -20.01
N PRO A 14 22.12 -36.14 -20.54
CA PRO A 14 23.07 -37.11 -21.06
C PRO A 14 23.98 -36.52 -22.14
N SER A 15 25.28 -36.82 -22.09
CA SER A 15 26.24 -36.37 -23.11
C SER A 15 26.72 -37.52 -23.98
N PRO A 16 26.20 -37.66 -25.21
CA PRO A 16 26.65 -38.72 -26.13
C PRO A 16 28.05 -38.46 -26.72
N LYS A 17 28.67 -37.31 -26.43
CA LYS A 17 29.92 -36.84 -27.07
C LYS A 17 31.16 -36.91 -26.18
N ILE A 18 30.99 -37.15 -24.87
CA ILE A 18 32.11 -37.19 -23.92
C ILE A 18 32.62 -38.62 -23.83
N GLU A 19 31.91 -39.50 -23.12
CA GLU A 19 32.22 -40.92 -22.98
C GLU A 19 30.89 -41.69 -22.83
N GLN A 20 30.84 -42.92 -23.33
CA GLN A 20 29.68 -43.78 -23.09
C GLN A 20 29.62 -44.13 -21.60
N GLY A 21 28.42 -44.04 -21.02
CA GLY A 21 28.19 -44.47 -19.64
C GLY A 21 28.58 -45.94 -19.46
N THR A 22 29.13 -46.27 -18.30
CA THR A 22 29.45 -47.65 -17.91
C THR A 22 28.66 -48.01 -16.66
N ALA A 23 28.69 -49.28 -16.24
CA ALA A 23 28.13 -49.73 -14.96
C ALA A 23 28.61 -48.92 -13.73
N HIS A 24 29.68 -48.12 -13.88
CA HIS A 24 30.29 -47.34 -12.80
C HIS A 24 30.38 -45.82 -13.09
N SER A 25 29.94 -45.34 -14.25
CA SER A 25 30.08 -43.91 -14.60
C SER A 25 28.92 -43.39 -15.47
N VAL A 26 28.55 -42.11 -15.23
CA VAL A 26 27.59 -41.36 -16.06
C VAL A 26 28.25 -40.05 -16.50
N ALA A 27 28.22 -39.78 -17.80
CA ALA A 27 28.70 -38.52 -18.38
C ALA A 27 27.52 -37.64 -18.83
N SER A 28 27.53 -36.37 -18.42
CA SER A 28 26.41 -35.44 -18.65
C SER A 28 26.87 -34.01 -18.94
N HIS A 29 26.04 -33.24 -19.65
CA HIS A 29 26.17 -31.78 -19.76
C HIS A 29 25.37 -31.08 -18.66
N LEU A 30 25.95 -30.07 -18.02
CA LEU A 30 25.24 -29.23 -17.06
C LEU A 30 24.57 -28.06 -17.78
N HIS A 31 23.26 -27.93 -17.59
CA HIS A 31 22.47 -26.79 -18.03
C HIS A 31 22.06 -25.93 -16.84
N SER A 32 22.00 -24.63 -17.06
CA SER A 32 21.59 -23.65 -16.05
C SER A 32 20.59 -22.69 -16.68
N TYR A 33 19.47 -22.49 -15.98
CA TYR A 33 18.39 -21.61 -16.39
C TYR A 33 18.02 -20.71 -15.20
N THR A 34 18.08 -19.40 -15.40
CA THR A 34 17.73 -18.42 -14.36
C THR A 34 16.44 -17.72 -14.75
N VAL A 35 15.45 -17.74 -13.86
CA VAL A 35 14.14 -17.15 -14.11
C VAL A 35 13.62 -16.42 -12.86
N ASN A 36 12.87 -15.34 -13.09
CA ASN A 36 12.17 -14.64 -12.02
C ASN A 36 10.70 -15.06 -12.05
N ILE A 37 10.25 -15.76 -11.01
CA ILE A 37 8.85 -16.20 -10.87
C ILE A 37 8.07 -15.10 -10.14
N PRO A 38 7.16 -14.39 -10.81
CA PRO A 38 6.42 -13.29 -10.18
C PRO A 38 5.34 -13.81 -9.22
N PHE A 39 5.07 -13.04 -8.18
CA PHE A 39 3.92 -13.24 -7.31
C PHE A 39 3.22 -11.90 -7.02
N GLU A 40 1.90 -11.95 -6.92
CA GLU A 40 1.06 -10.81 -6.55
C GLU A 40 -0.07 -11.26 -5.62
N CYS A 41 -0.30 -10.49 -4.57
CA CYS A 41 -1.34 -10.77 -3.58
C CYS A 41 -1.87 -9.46 -3.01
N VAL A 42 -3.19 -9.36 -2.87
CA VAL A 42 -3.87 -8.27 -2.17
C VAL A 42 -4.58 -8.87 -0.98
N THR A 43 -4.42 -8.24 0.18
CA THR A 43 -5.06 -8.69 1.42
C THR A 43 -5.50 -7.48 2.24
N GLU A 44 -6.61 -7.63 2.95
CA GLU A 44 -7.17 -6.61 3.82
C GLU A 44 -6.60 -6.75 5.24
N ILE A 45 -6.17 -5.64 5.82
CA ILE A 45 -5.72 -5.60 7.21
C ILE A 45 -6.96 -5.46 8.10
N LYS A 46 -7.33 -6.56 8.77
CA LYS A 46 -8.54 -6.60 9.64
C LYS A 46 -8.29 -6.14 11.07
N LYS A 47 -7.04 -6.18 11.53
CA LYS A 47 -6.65 -5.87 12.90
C LYS A 47 -5.45 -4.93 12.88
N PHE A 48 -5.59 -3.78 13.51
CA PHE A 48 -4.55 -2.76 13.61
C PHE A 48 -4.02 -2.69 15.05
N LEU A 49 -2.71 -2.48 15.21
CA LEU A 49 -2.12 -2.18 16.51
C LEU A 49 -2.49 -0.76 16.96
N SER A 50 -2.43 0.17 16.01
CA SER A 50 -2.92 1.56 16.12
C SER A 50 -3.72 1.88 14.88
N MET A 51 -4.85 2.57 15.02
CA MET A 51 -5.67 2.95 13.87
C MET A 51 -4.87 3.86 12.91
N PRO A 52 -5.00 3.67 11.59
CA PRO A 52 -4.36 4.55 10.63
C PRO A 52 -4.98 5.96 10.71
N VAL A 53 -4.14 6.97 10.56
CA VAL A 53 -4.56 8.38 10.41
C VAL A 53 -4.92 8.60 8.95
N MET A 54 -6.10 9.17 8.72
CA MET A 54 -6.55 9.51 7.37
C MET A 54 -5.80 10.73 6.84
N PRO A 55 -5.56 10.82 5.51
CA PRO A 55 -4.93 11.98 4.93
C PRO A 55 -5.82 13.22 5.10
N GLU A 56 -5.21 14.32 5.50
CA GLU A 56 -5.86 15.62 5.54
C GLU A 56 -6.06 16.16 4.12
N VAL A 57 -7.20 16.80 3.88
CA VAL A 57 -7.58 17.28 2.55
C VAL A 57 -7.16 18.75 2.40
N ASN A 58 -6.57 19.08 1.27
CA ASN A 58 -6.25 20.47 0.95
C ASN A 58 -7.55 21.26 0.72
N THR A 59 -7.64 22.46 1.27
CA THR A 59 -8.79 23.34 1.06
C THR A 59 -8.37 24.60 0.31
N ARG A 60 -9.30 25.12 -0.50
CA ARG A 60 -9.19 26.42 -1.15
C ARG A 60 -10.52 27.10 -0.95
N GLU A 61 -10.51 28.18 -0.18
CA GLU A 61 -11.68 28.93 0.18
C GLU A 61 -11.55 30.33 -0.41
N GLU A 62 -12.63 30.80 -1.00
CA GLU A 62 -12.71 32.12 -1.62
C GLU A 62 -13.67 32.96 -0.80
N PHE A 63 -13.36 34.24 -0.64
CA PHE A 63 -14.23 35.16 0.06
C PHE A 63 -14.23 36.52 -0.63
N ASP A 64 -15.36 37.19 -0.53
CA ASP A 64 -15.59 38.49 -1.16
C ASP A 64 -15.98 39.51 -0.10
N PHE A 65 -15.58 40.76 -0.35
CA PHE A 65 -16.11 41.91 0.39
C PHE A 65 -17.20 42.59 -0.42
N SER A 66 -18.30 42.95 0.24
CA SER A 66 -19.37 43.73 -0.37
C SER A 66 -18.95 45.18 -0.53
N VAL A 67 -19.14 45.72 -1.73
CA VAL A 67 -18.94 47.14 -2.07
C VAL A 67 -20.28 47.75 -2.45
N LYS A 68 -20.49 48.99 -2.00
CA LYS A 68 -21.67 49.79 -2.31
C LYS A 68 -21.50 50.52 -3.63
N LYS A 69 -22.45 50.36 -4.56
CA LYS A 69 -22.55 51.13 -5.81
C LYS A 69 -23.88 51.89 -5.85
N THR A 70 -23.87 53.05 -6.49
CA THR A 70 -25.09 53.83 -6.74
C THR A 70 -25.98 53.13 -7.77
N LEU A 71 -27.29 53.13 -7.53
CA LEU A 71 -28.29 52.55 -8.42
C LEU A 71 -28.55 53.47 -9.63
N PRO A 72 -28.96 52.92 -10.80
CA PRO A 72 -29.38 53.71 -11.96
C PRO A 72 -30.66 54.52 -11.68
N GLU A 73 -30.99 55.50 -12.55
CA GLU A 73 -32.22 56.28 -12.43
C GLU A 73 -33.48 55.38 -12.41
N GLY A 74 -34.40 55.67 -11.49
CA GLY A 74 -35.64 54.90 -11.27
C GLY A 74 -35.75 54.26 -9.89
N PHE A 75 -34.69 54.31 -9.06
CA PHE A 75 -34.68 53.84 -7.68
C PHE A 75 -34.64 54.99 -6.67
N PRO A 76 -35.17 54.82 -5.44
CA PRO A 76 -35.10 55.83 -4.38
C PRO A 76 -33.65 56.25 -4.06
N GLU A 77 -33.42 57.54 -3.83
CA GLU A 77 -32.09 58.12 -3.60
C GLU A 77 -31.35 57.52 -2.38
N LYS A 78 -32.09 56.92 -1.44
CA LYS A 78 -31.52 56.29 -0.24
C LYS A 78 -31.04 54.84 -0.46
N ASP A 79 -31.36 54.22 -1.59
CA ASP A 79 -31.02 52.83 -1.87
C ASP A 79 -29.62 52.70 -2.49
N GLN A 80 -28.88 51.67 -2.07
CA GLN A 80 -27.53 51.36 -2.56
C GLN A 80 -27.47 49.91 -3.02
N LEU A 81 -26.78 49.66 -4.13
CA LEU A 81 -26.51 48.30 -4.61
C LEU A 81 -25.31 47.72 -3.87
N LEU A 82 -25.49 46.59 -3.20
CA LEU A 82 -24.39 45.80 -2.63
C LEU A 82 -23.95 44.76 -3.67
N THR A 83 -22.70 44.83 -4.10
CA THR A 83 -22.10 43.86 -5.04
C THR A 83 -20.73 43.41 -4.53
N SER A 84 -20.28 42.22 -4.90
CA SER A 84 -18.88 41.82 -4.68
C SER A 84 -17.92 42.76 -5.43
N ASP A 85 -16.76 43.05 -4.83
CA ASP A 85 -15.69 43.78 -5.49
C ASP A 85 -15.01 42.90 -6.56
N LEU A 86 -15.41 43.06 -7.83
CA LEU A 86 -14.83 42.33 -8.96
C LEU A 86 -13.38 42.71 -9.29
N SER A 87 -12.81 43.74 -8.63
CA SER A 87 -11.43 44.17 -8.84
C SER A 87 -10.43 43.47 -7.91
N GLN A 88 -10.91 42.81 -6.86
CA GLN A 88 -10.09 42.13 -5.87
C GLN A 88 -10.54 40.67 -5.74
N PHE A 89 -9.59 39.75 -5.75
CA PHE A 89 -9.86 38.33 -5.59
C PHE A 89 -9.17 37.85 -4.32
N HIS A 90 -9.94 37.44 -3.31
CA HIS A 90 -9.41 36.97 -2.04
C HIS A 90 -9.60 35.47 -1.90
N GLN A 91 -8.53 34.82 -1.46
CA GLN A 91 -8.49 33.39 -1.36
C GLN A 91 -7.56 32.96 -0.24
N GLU A 92 -8.01 31.98 0.53
CA GLU A 92 -7.20 31.22 1.47
C GLU A 92 -6.98 29.81 0.93
N SER A 93 -5.75 29.30 1.02
CA SER A 93 -5.43 27.93 0.62
C SER A 93 -4.66 27.23 1.72
N SER A 94 -5.20 26.10 2.19
CA SER A 94 -4.53 25.22 3.13
C SER A 94 -4.02 23.97 2.42
N GLN A 95 -2.74 23.64 2.64
CA GLN A 95 -2.09 22.47 2.06
C GLN A 95 -1.50 21.58 3.16
N PHE A 96 -1.86 20.31 3.13
CA PHE A 96 -1.36 19.28 4.02
C PHE A 96 -0.41 18.34 3.28
N TYR A 97 0.75 18.10 3.88
CA TYR A 97 1.77 17.20 3.35
C TYR A 97 1.63 15.84 4.02
N ASN A 98 0.71 15.03 3.51
CA ASN A 98 0.45 13.69 4.04
C ASN A 98 1.58 12.72 3.68
N GLU A 99 2.14 12.04 4.68
CA GLU A 99 3.09 10.95 4.46
C GLU A 99 2.36 9.66 4.06
N LEU A 100 2.90 8.96 3.06
CA LEU A 100 2.37 7.67 2.65
C LEU A 100 2.72 6.59 3.68
N PRO A 101 1.78 5.68 4.00
CA PRO A 101 2.13 4.46 4.73
C PRO A 101 3.19 3.66 3.96
N TYR A 102 4.08 3.01 4.70
CA TYR A 102 5.16 2.23 4.13
C TYR A 102 5.21 0.83 4.75
N GLY A 103 5.87 -0.09 4.04
CA GLY A 103 6.01 -1.47 4.45
C GLY A 103 7.48 -1.81 4.73
N GLU A 104 7.72 -2.61 5.77
CA GLU A 104 9.03 -3.19 6.05
C GLU A 104 8.93 -4.71 6.03
N LEU A 105 9.83 -5.36 5.28
CA LEU A 105 9.96 -6.81 5.30
C LEU A 105 10.70 -7.24 6.57
N ILE A 106 10.06 -8.09 7.37
CA ILE A 106 10.63 -8.59 8.62
C ILE A 106 11.27 -9.95 8.41
N SER A 107 10.57 -10.85 7.73
CA SER A 107 11.10 -12.14 7.35
C SER A 107 10.46 -12.64 6.08
N SER A 108 11.22 -13.47 5.37
CA SER A 108 10.71 -14.27 4.26
C SER A 108 11.25 -15.68 4.42
N LYS A 109 10.39 -16.66 4.18
CA LYS A 109 10.71 -18.07 4.21
C LYS A 109 10.13 -18.69 2.95
N ILE A 110 10.99 -19.39 2.23
CA ILE A 110 10.64 -20.09 1.01
C ILE A 110 10.73 -21.58 1.33
N ILE A 111 9.65 -22.32 1.09
CA ILE A 111 9.59 -23.77 1.24
C ILE A 111 9.37 -24.34 -0.15
N GLU A 112 10.28 -25.20 -0.59
CA GLU A 112 10.32 -25.73 -1.95
C GLU A 112 10.22 -27.25 -1.94
N TRP A 113 9.61 -27.80 -2.98
CA TRP A 113 9.49 -29.23 -3.21
C TRP A 113 9.57 -29.50 -4.70
N ASP A 114 10.48 -30.38 -5.08
CA ASP A 114 10.76 -30.71 -6.47
C ASP A 114 10.61 -32.23 -6.67
N GLU A 115 9.89 -32.63 -7.71
CA GLU A 115 9.64 -34.04 -8.05
C GLU A 115 9.86 -34.31 -9.53
N ALA A 116 10.67 -35.33 -9.85
CA ALA A 116 10.76 -35.88 -11.20
C ALA A 116 9.60 -36.85 -11.44
N ILE A 117 8.65 -36.44 -12.29
CA ILE A 117 7.35 -37.14 -12.46
C ILE A 117 7.50 -38.42 -13.28
N ASP A 118 8.44 -38.44 -14.22
CA ASP A 118 8.63 -39.51 -15.21
C ASP A 118 10.05 -40.08 -15.14
N ARG A 119 10.54 -40.28 -13.91
CA ARG A 119 11.87 -40.83 -13.71
C ARG A 119 11.94 -42.30 -14.13
N GLU A 120 12.81 -42.58 -15.09
CA GLU A 120 13.10 -43.92 -15.58
C GLU A 120 14.59 -44.25 -15.40
N PRO A 121 14.97 -45.53 -15.17
CA PRO A 121 16.37 -45.95 -15.17
C PRO A 121 17.05 -45.63 -16.50
N ILE A 122 18.36 -45.38 -16.47
CA ILE A 122 19.13 -45.20 -17.71
C ILE A 122 19.17 -46.54 -18.46
N PRO A 123 18.82 -46.57 -19.77
CA PRO A 123 18.99 -47.77 -20.60
C PRO A 123 20.47 -48.22 -20.62
N ASP A 124 20.70 -49.53 -20.67
CA ASP A 124 22.03 -50.19 -20.63
C ASP A 124 22.73 -50.17 -19.24
N GLU A 125 23.96 -50.71 -19.17
CA GLU A 125 24.77 -50.77 -17.94
C GLU A 125 25.03 -49.37 -17.38
N SER A 126 24.20 -48.97 -16.42
CA SER A 126 24.33 -47.71 -15.67
C SER A 126 24.50 -48.00 -14.18
N PRO A 127 25.10 -47.06 -13.42
CA PRO A 127 25.24 -47.22 -11.98
C PRO A 127 23.87 -47.39 -11.30
N HIS A 128 23.85 -48.21 -10.24
CA HIS A 128 22.62 -48.53 -9.53
C HIS A 128 21.95 -47.25 -8.99
N HIS A 129 20.63 -47.14 -9.21
CA HIS A 129 19.79 -45.98 -8.87
C HIS A 129 19.99 -44.70 -9.71
N GLU A 130 20.76 -44.73 -10.80
CA GLU A 130 20.76 -43.62 -11.76
C GLU A 130 19.52 -43.65 -12.67
N GLY A 131 19.07 -42.48 -13.11
CA GLY A 131 17.87 -42.38 -13.95
C GLY A 131 17.75 -41.05 -14.67
N MET A 132 16.97 -41.06 -15.75
CA MET A 132 16.61 -39.88 -16.53
C MET A 132 15.16 -39.52 -16.26
N PHE A 133 14.84 -38.25 -16.47
CA PHE A 133 13.47 -37.73 -16.44
C PHE A 133 13.36 -36.67 -17.53
N THR A 134 12.14 -36.42 -18.00
CA THR A 134 11.87 -35.34 -18.96
C THR A 134 10.98 -34.26 -18.36
N LYS A 135 10.31 -34.54 -17.24
CA LYS A 135 9.39 -33.64 -16.55
C LYS A 135 9.72 -33.55 -15.07
N VAL A 136 9.77 -32.31 -14.59
CA VAL A 136 9.85 -31.97 -13.17
C VAL A 136 8.63 -31.15 -12.78
N GLU A 137 8.05 -31.45 -11.61
CA GLU A 137 7.09 -30.60 -10.92
C GLU A 137 7.79 -29.90 -9.76
N GLU A 138 7.78 -28.56 -9.77
CA GLU A 138 8.28 -27.76 -8.64
C GLU A 138 7.09 -27.06 -7.97
N LYS A 139 7.02 -27.17 -6.65
CA LYS A 139 6.06 -26.47 -5.79
C LYS A 139 6.81 -25.57 -4.83
N MET A 140 6.27 -24.39 -4.60
CA MET A 140 6.87 -23.41 -3.69
C MET A 140 5.79 -22.73 -2.87
N VAL A 141 6.07 -22.57 -1.57
CA VAL A 141 5.26 -21.79 -0.64
C VAL A 141 6.11 -20.63 -0.13
N LEU A 142 5.54 -19.43 -0.23
CA LEU A 142 6.14 -18.19 0.29
C LEU A 142 5.44 -17.78 1.58
N ASP A 143 6.19 -17.79 2.67
CA ASP A 143 5.76 -17.27 3.96
C ASP A 143 6.51 -15.95 4.22
N ILE A 144 5.77 -14.85 4.22
CA ILE A 144 6.31 -13.49 4.25
C ILE A 144 5.67 -12.74 5.40
N VAL A 145 6.50 -12.20 6.29
CA VAL A 145 6.08 -11.34 7.39
C VAL A 145 6.49 -9.91 7.09
N LEU A 146 5.50 -9.02 7.04
CA LEU A 146 5.66 -7.60 6.76
C LEU A 146 5.10 -6.78 7.93
N LYS A 147 5.75 -5.65 8.23
CA LYS A 147 5.12 -4.56 8.98
C LYS A 147 4.54 -3.56 8.00
N VAL A 148 3.35 -3.08 8.30
CA VAL A 148 2.74 -1.92 7.64
C VAL A 148 2.74 -0.79 8.66
N LEU A 149 3.41 0.31 8.33
CA LEU A 149 3.74 1.39 9.25
C LEU A 149 3.25 2.73 8.68
N GLN A 150 2.93 3.63 9.60
CA GLN A 150 2.62 5.02 9.32
C GLN A 150 3.20 5.87 10.45
N ASN A 151 3.92 6.94 10.11
CA ASN A 151 4.41 7.89 11.11
C ASN A 151 3.22 8.70 11.64
N GLN A 152 3.07 8.74 12.96
CA GLN A 152 1.99 9.46 13.63
C GLN A 152 2.56 10.30 14.77
N GLN A 153 2.14 11.56 14.86
CA GLN A 153 2.44 12.38 16.02
C GLN A 153 1.54 11.94 17.18
N ILE A 154 2.16 11.53 18.28
CA ILE A 154 1.46 11.17 19.51
C ILE A 154 1.81 12.18 20.61
N ARG A 155 0.79 12.60 21.37
CA ARG A 155 1.03 13.43 22.54
C ARG A 155 1.56 12.57 23.68
N VAL A 156 2.77 12.87 24.15
CA VAL A 156 3.34 12.22 25.34
C VAL A 156 2.92 13.03 26.57
N SER A 157 1.95 12.54 27.33
CA SER A 157 1.60 13.10 28.65
C SER A 157 2.58 12.62 29.70
N SER A 158 3.27 13.55 30.39
CA SER A 158 4.02 13.22 31.61
C SER A 158 3.04 12.95 32.74
N ALA A 159 3.16 11.78 33.40
CA ALA A 159 2.32 11.39 34.54
C ALA A 159 2.37 12.37 35.74
N THR A 160 3.25 13.37 35.71
CA THR A 160 3.48 14.34 36.78
C THR A 160 2.83 15.71 36.58
N ASN A 161 2.27 16.04 35.39
CA ASN A 161 1.86 17.43 35.11
C ASN A 161 0.42 17.66 34.60
N ASP A 162 -0.41 16.63 34.51
CA ASP A 162 -1.81 16.84 34.10
C ASP A 162 -2.68 17.21 35.30
N LYS A 163 -2.74 18.52 35.61
CA LYS A 163 -4.00 19.08 36.11
C LYS A 163 -5.03 18.80 35.02
N LYS A 164 -6.08 18.06 35.35
CA LYS A 164 -7.19 17.69 34.45
C LYS A 164 -7.70 18.92 33.67
N CYS A 165 -7.15 19.19 32.50
CA CYS A 165 -7.82 20.05 31.54
C CYS A 165 -9.04 19.26 31.07
N LYS A 166 -10.22 19.81 31.32
CA LYS A 166 -11.46 19.22 30.87
C LYS A 166 -11.37 19.02 29.34
N PRO A 167 -11.86 17.90 28.80
CA PRO A 167 -11.91 17.70 27.36
C PRO A 167 -12.71 18.85 26.74
N CYS A 168 -12.12 19.52 25.75
CA CYS A 168 -12.85 20.43 24.87
C CYS A 168 -13.93 19.57 24.20
N LYS A 169 -15.20 19.81 24.52
CA LYS A 169 -16.28 19.18 23.75
C LYS A 169 -16.15 19.67 22.29
N PRO A 170 -16.32 18.80 21.29
CA PRO A 170 -16.59 19.24 19.94
C PRO A 170 -17.83 20.13 19.98
N TRP A 171 -17.81 21.21 19.20
CA TRP A 171 -18.88 22.20 19.08
C TRP A 171 -20.20 21.50 18.73
N GLU A 172 -21.04 21.25 19.72
CA GLU A 172 -22.46 20.96 19.50
C GLU A 172 -23.09 22.30 19.12
N HIS A 173 -23.56 22.40 17.87
CA HIS A 173 -24.42 23.50 17.43
C HIS A 173 -25.66 23.52 18.32
N HIS A 174 -25.68 24.44 19.29
CA HIS A 174 -26.91 24.83 19.95
C HIS A 174 -27.68 25.70 18.96
N HIS A 175 -28.76 25.11 18.43
CA HIS A 175 -29.84 25.83 17.76
C HIS A 175 -30.48 26.73 18.83
N ASP A 176 -30.29 28.04 18.70
CA ASP A 176 -31.03 29.03 19.47
C ASP A 176 -32.45 29.13 18.88
N ASP A 177 -33.37 28.30 19.37
CA ASP A 177 -34.80 28.45 19.14
C ASP A 177 -35.43 29.02 20.42
N ASP A 178 -35.40 30.34 20.58
CA ASP A 178 -36.30 31.05 21.50
C ASP A 178 -36.98 32.17 20.69
N TYR A 179 -38.19 31.86 20.22
CA TYR A 179 -39.14 32.87 19.73
C TYR A 179 -39.90 33.43 20.95
N ASP A 180 -39.85 34.75 21.10
CA ASP A 180 -40.64 35.53 22.04
C ASP A 180 -42.15 35.29 21.82
N GLU A 181 -42.86 34.78 22.84
CA GLU A 181 -44.30 34.98 23.00
C GLU A 181 -44.51 36.29 23.78
N GLU A 182 -44.79 37.38 23.07
CA GLU A 182 -45.41 38.58 23.64
C GLU A 182 -46.95 38.46 23.69
N GLU A 183 -47.51 39.14 24.69
CA GLU A 183 -48.88 39.14 25.20
C GLU A 183 -49.99 39.48 24.19
N ASP A 184 -51.19 38.92 24.45
CA ASP A 184 -52.48 39.63 24.46
C ASP A 184 -53.51 38.89 25.34
#